data_AF-A0A081P2Y8-F1
#
_entry.id   AF-A0A081P2Y8-F1
#
_cell.length_a   1.000
_cell.length_b   1.000
_cell.length_c   1.000
_cell.angle_alpha   90.00
_cell.angle_beta   90.00
_cell.angle_gamma   90.00
#
_symmetry.space_group_name_H-M   'P 1'
#
loop_
_entity.id
_entity.type
_entity.pdbx_description
1 polymer ?
#
loop_
_entity_poly.entity_id
_entity_poly.type
_entity_poly.pdbx_seq_one_letter_code
_entity_poly.pdbx_strand_id
1 'polypeptide(L)'
;MRKYVIGFICGAFVSMSTMVYASDAIQAFLFPVKISFNDKRMDMSEYKVLNYENHAYVPIRFIAENIGISINYNANLNEITLKDAPAVPIPLSTILKSDFNNITKIEVKYGDSGKVIKINDALTIGDISSKLKEIKLSKKSDQSRSFGYLYYLTIMDGDNKLTYTNTLSLEDVNYELTPLTNELDKYILALRYKVKAN
;
A
#
# COMPACT_ATOMS: atom_id res chain seq x y z
N MET A 1 -80.58 1.37 -1.87
CA MET A 1 -79.37 0.86 -1.19
C MET A 1 -78.35 0.20 -2.14
N ARG A 2 -78.75 -0.58 -3.15
CA ARG A 2 -77.84 -1.26 -4.10
C ARG A 2 -76.78 -0.38 -4.82
N LYS A 3 -77.11 0.88 -5.14
CA LYS A 3 -76.22 1.80 -5.88
C LYS A 3 -75.02 2.34 -5.08
N TYR A 4 -75.10 2.35 -3.75
CA TYR A 4 -73.98 2.76 -2.88
C TYR A 4 -73.02 1.60 -2.56
N VAL A 5 -73.54 0.37 -2.60
CA VAL A 5 -72.76 -0.86 -2.39
C VAL A 5 -71.74 -1.05 -3.52
N ILE A 6 -72.11 -0.71 -4.76
CA ILE A 6 -71.20 -0.77 -5.91
C ILE A 6 -70.04 0.23 -5.77
N GLY A 7 -70.33 1.46 -5.33
CA GLY A 7 -69.30 2.47 -5.08
C GLY A 7 -68.33 2.06 -3.97
N PHE A 8 -68.85 1.45 -2.89
CA PHE A 8 -68.02 0.95 -1.79
C PHE A 8 -67.13 -0.23 -2.22
N ILE A 9 -67.67 -1.17 -3.00
CA ILE A 9 -66.91 -2.32 -3.52
C ILE A 9 -65.80 -1.86 -4.48
N CYS A 10 -66.09 -0.92 -5.40
CA CYS A 10 -65.07 -0.36 -6.29
C CYS A 10 -63.99 0.43 -5.52
N GLY A 11 -64.36 1.20 -4.50
CA GLY A 11 -63.40 1.94 -3.66
C GLY A 11 -62.47 1.00 -2.90
N ALA A 12 -63.01 -0.06 -2.30
CA ALA A 12 -62.23 -1.08 -1.60
C ALA A 12 -61.24 -1.80 -2.54
N PHE A 13 -61.67 -2.14 -3.76
CA PHE A 13 -60.81 -2.79 -4.76
C PHE A 13 -59.65 -1.89 -5.21
N VAL A 14 -59.90 -0.59 -5.43
CA VAL A 14 -58.85 0.35 -5.82
C VAL A 14 -57.86 0.58 -4.67
N SER A 15 -58.33 0.62 -3.42
CA SER A 15 -57.45 0.76 -2.24
C SER A 15 -56.54 -0.44 -1.95
N MET A 16 -56.85 -1.63 -2.48
CA MET A 16 -55.98 -2.81 -2.35
C MET A 16 -54.80 -2.81 -3.34
N SER A 17 -54.73 -1.84 -4.26
CA SER A 17 -53.80 -1.87 -5.39
C SER A 17 -52.40 -1.29 -5.09
N THR A 18 -52.13 -0.81 -3.88
CA THR A 18 -50.82 -0.23 -3.52
C THR A 18 -50.04 -1.18 -2.61
N MET A 19 -49.67 -2.36 -3.13
CA MET A 19 -48.64 -3.17 -2.49
C MET A 19 -47.28 -2.61 -2.90
N VAL A 20 -46.78 -1.64 -2.14
CA VAL A 20 -45.40 -1.17 -2.27
C VAL A 20 -44.51 -2.25 -1.65
N TYR A 21 -43.65 -2.87 -2.45
CA TYR A 21 -42.64 -3.79 -1.95
C TYR A 21 -41.71 -3.03 -1.01
N ALA A 22 -41.82 -3.29 0.30
CA ALA A 22 -40.76 -2.96 1.24
C ALA A 22 -39.58 -3.88 0.92
N SER A 23 -38.37 -3.33 0.75
CA SER A 23 -37.16 -4.14 0.85
C SER A 23 -37.17 -4.89 2.18
N ASP A 24 -36.68 -6.13 2.21
CA ASP A 24 -36.54 -6.88 3.46
C ASP A 24 -35.83 -6.02 4.50
N ALA A 25 -36.53 -5.70 5.59
CA ALA A 25 -36.02 -4.86 6.66
C ALA A 25 -35.39 -5.75 7.72
N ILE A 26 -34.12 -5.50 8.03
CA ILE A 26 -33.43 -6.16 9.14
C ILE A 26 -33.68 -5.39 10.44
N GLN A 27 -34.03 -6.11 11.51
CA GLN A 27 -34.09 -5.54 12.86
C GLN A 27 -32.76 -5.82 13.58
N ALA A 28 -32.04 -4.76 13.94
CA ALA A 28 -30.77 -4.84 14.66
C ALA A 28 -30.80 -4.01 15.94
N PHE A 29 -29.98 -4.39 16.92
CA PHE A 29 -29.83 -3.66 18.18
C PHE A 29 -28.60 -2.75 18.15
N LEU A 30 -28.67 -1.60 18.81
CA LEU A 30 -27.47 -0.80 19.08
C LEU A 30 -26.54 -1.58 20.00
N PHE A 31 -25.26 -1.66 19.64
CA PHE A 31 -24.27 -2.41 20.40
C PHE A 31 -23.16 -1.49 20.91
N PRO A 32 -23.23 -0.99 22.15
CA PRO A 32 -22.29 0.00 22.68
C PRO A 32 -20.97 -0.67 23.10
N VAL A 33 -20.11 -0.94 22.12
CA VAL A 33 -18.79 -1.54 22.33
C VAL A 33 -17.65 -0.55 22.11
N LYS A 34 -16.51 -0.82 22.75
CA LYS A 34 -15.26 -0.07 22.58
C LYS A 34 -14.38 -0.80 21.58
N ILE A 35 -13.77 -0.06 20.65
CA ILE A 35 -12.83 -0.60 19.66
C ILE A 35 -11.43 -0.04 19.92
N SER A 36 -10.42 -0.91 19.83
CA SER A 36 -9.01 -0.52 19.92
C SER A 36 -8.21 -1.15 18.77
N PHE A 37 -7.36 -0.35 18.13
CA PHE A 37 -6.36 -0.83 17.17
C PHE A 37 -4.97 -0.64 17.77
N ASN A 38 -4.16 -1.70 17.82
CA ASN A 38 -2.79 -1.65 18.36
C ASN A 38 -2.72 -0.94 19.72
N ASP A 39 -3.56 -1.36 20.66
CA ASP A 39 -3.70 -0.80 22.02
C ASP A 39 -4.16 0.67 22.13
N LYS A 40 -4.42 1.33 20.99
CA LYS A 40 -5.01 2.67 20.94
C LYS A 40 -6.54 2.58 20.90
N ARG A 41 -7.20 3.20 21.88
CA ARG A 41 -8.67 3.34 21.88
C ARG A 41 -9.12 4.32 20.80
N MET A 42 -10.17 3.93 20.08
CA MET A 42 -10.72 4.72 18.99
C MET A 42 -11.91 5.55 19.45
N ASP A 43 -12.06 6.74 18.86
CA ASP A 43 -13.28 7.52 19.00
C ASP A 43 -14.38 6.92 18.11
N MET A 44 -15.52 6.64 18.73
CA MET A 44 -16.71 6.05 18.11
C MET A 44 -17.88 7.03 18.11
N SER A 45 -17.68 8.29 18.49
CA SER A 45 -18.73 9.31 18.62
C SER A 45 -19.58 9.48 17.35
N GLU A 46 -18.97 9.33 16.17
CA GLU A 46 -19.64 9.47 14.87
C GLU A 46 -20.16 8.13 14.30
N TYR A 47 -19.85 6.99 14.92
CA TYR A 47 -20.16 5.66 14.38
C TYR A 47 -21.04 4.85 15.32
N LYS A 48 -21.98 4.09 14.74
CA LYS A 48 -22.81 3.14 15.46
C LYS A 48 -22.39 1.72 15.10
N VAL A 49 -22.21 0.90 16.12
CA VAL A 49 -22.04 -0.56 15.96
C VAL A 49 -23.40 -1.20 16.18
N LEU A 50 -23.75 -2.13 15.30
CA LEU A 50 -25.01 -2.87 15.37
C LEU A 50 -24.75 -4.30 15.79
N ASN A 51 -25.63 -4.86 16.61
CA ASN A 51 -25.72 -6.30 16.81
C ASN A 51 -26.90 -6.82 15.97
N TYR A 52 -26.59 -7.67 15.02
CA TYR A 52 -27.57 -8.40 14.23
C TYR A 52 -27.21 -9.88 14.29
N GLU A 53 -28.16 -10.72 14.72
CA GLU A 53 -27.95 -12.17 14.88
C GLU A 53 -26.69 -12.53 15.70
N ASN A 54 -26.42 -11.80 16.78
CA ASN A 54 -25.27 -11.99 17.66
C ASN A 54 -23.89 -11.71 17.00
N HIS A 55 -23.87 -10.96 15.90
CA HIS A 55 -22.67 -10.47 15.23
C HIS A 55 -22.55 -8.96 15.35
N ALA A 56 -21.33 -8.46 15.57
CA ALA A 56 -21.05 -7.04 15.57
C ALA A 56 -20.81 -6.53 14.14
N TYR A 57 -21.66 -5.63 13.67
CA TYR A 57 -21.52 -4.93 12.40
C TYR A 57 -20.92 -3.56 12.65
N VAL A 58 -19.71 -3.37 12.14
CA VAL A 58 -18.94 -2.13 12.26
C VAL A 58 -18.87 -1.47 10.89
N PRO A 59 -18.99 -0.12 10.80
CA PRO A 59 -18.81 0.57 9.53
C PRO A 59 -17.47 0.23 8.88
N ILE A 60 -17.51 -0.34 7.68
CA ILE A 60 -16.31 -0.78 6.96
C ILE A 60 -15.33 0.38 6.68
N ARG A 61 -15.85 1.60 6.46
CA ARG A 61 -15.03 2.81 6.30
C ARG A 61 -14.20 3.12 7.55
N PHE A 62 -14.80 3.00 8.74
CA PHE A 62 -14.10 3.20 10.00
C PHE A 62 -12.94 2.22 10.14
N ILE A 63 -13.12 0.95 9.77
CA ILE A 63 -12.02 -0.02 9.78
C ILE A 63 -10.94 0.39 8.77
N ALA A 64 -11.32 0.62 7.51
CA ALA A 64 -10.41 0.91 6.41
C ALA A 64 -9.50 2.13 6.69
N GLU A 65 -10.09 3.24 7.15
CA GLU A 65 -9.35 4.48 7.45
C GLU A 65 -8.34 4.28 8.58
N ASN A 66 -8.70 3.50 9.60
CA ASN A 66 -7.82 3.25 10.75
C ASN A 66 -6.67 2.28 10.46
N ILE A 67 -6.78 1.47 9.40
CA ILE A 67 -5.71 0.58 8.94
C ILE A 67 -4.99 1.09 7.69
N GLY A 68 -5.29 2.31 7.23
CA GLY A 68 -4.60 2.94 6.10
C GLY A 68 -4.96 2.33 4.74
N ILE A 69 -6.21 1.87 4.57
CA ILE A 69 -6.75 1.35 3.31
C ILE A 69 -7.72 2.38 2.74
N SER A 70 -7.63 2.64 1.44
CA SER A 70 -8.61 3.48 0.74
C SER A 70 -9.88 2.69 0.45
N ILE A 71 -11.03 3.33 0.65
CA ILE A 71 -12.35 2.75 0.40
C ILE A 71 -13.14 3.61 -0.57
N ASN A 72 -13.71 2.99 -1.59
CA ASN A 72 -14.55 3.65 -2.58
C ASN A 72 -15.87 2.89 -2.78
N TYR A 73 -16.98 3.60 -2.88
CA TYR A 73 -18.27 3.04 -3.25
C TYR A 73 -18.65 3.49 -4.66
N ASN A 74 -18.86 2.53 -5.56
CA ASN A 74 -19.36 2.77 -6.90
C ASN A 74 -20.86 2.46 -6.96
N ALA A 75 -21.69 3.50 -6.98
CA ALA A 75 -23.15 3.37 -7.02
C ALA A 75 -23.67 2.70 -8.31
N ASN A 76 -22.96 2.86 -9.44
CA ASN A 76 -23.39 2.25 -10.71
C ASN A 76 -23.19 0.73 -10.71
N LEU A 77 -22.14 0.26 -10.04
CA LEU A 77 -21.80 -1.16 -9.93
C LEU A 77 -22.34 -1.81 -8.64
N ASN A 78 -22.90 -1.01 -7.73
CA ASN A 78 -23.22 -1.43 -6.36
C ASN A 78 -22.03 -2.13 -5.67
N GLU A 79 -20.83 -1.58 -5.85
CA GLU A 79 -19.58 -2.21 -5.44
C GLU A 79 -18.83 -1.33 -4.44
N ILE A 80 -18.32 -1.94 -3.36
CA ILE A 80 -17.36 -1.33 -2.46
C ILE A 80 -15.98 -1.91 -2.78
N THR A 81 -15.04 -1.06 -3.18
CA THR A 81 -13.65 -1.45 -3.43
C THR A 81 -12.76 -0.98 -2.29
N LEU A 82 -11.99 -1.90 -1.74
CA LEU A 82 -10.87 -1.61 -0.84
C LEU A 82 -9.58 -1.70 -1.67
N LYS A 83 -8.76 -0.65 -1.61
CA LYS A 83 -7.42 -0.67 -2.18
C LYS A 83 -6.45 -0.24 -1.10
N ASP A 84 -5.29 -0.88 -1.04
CA ASP A 84 -4.17 -0.36 -0.26
C ASP A 84 -4.04 1.14 -0.53
N ALA A 85 -3.90 1.96 0.51
CA ALA A 85 -3.59 3.36 0.28
C ALA A 85 -2.37 3.41 -0.66
N PRO A 86 -2.34 4.34 -1.64
CA PRO A 86 -1.19 4.46 -2.54
C PRO A 86 0.05 4.48 -1.65
N ALA A 87 0.92 3.47 -1.82
CA ALA A 87 2.03 3.24 -0.90
C ALA A 87 2.85 4.52 -0.85
N VAL A 88 2.75 5.26 0.26
CA VAL A 88 3.46 6.53 0.46
C VAL A 88 4.93 6.24 0.16
N PRO A 89 5.54 6.88 -0.86
CA PRO A 89 6.91 6.57 -1.23
C PRO A 89 7.84 6.77 -0.03
N ILE A 90 8.47 5.70 0.42
CA ILE A 90 9.36 5.66 1.58
C ILE A 90 10.77 6.00 1.08
N PRO A 91 11.46 6.99 1.67
CA PRO A 91 12.85 7.27 1.32
C PRO A 91 13.73 6.03 1.50
N LEU A 92 14.64 5.78 0.56
CA LEU A 92 15.59 4.66 0.64
C LEU A 92 16.47 4.74 1.90
N SER A 93 16.79 5.96 2.33
CA SER A 93 17.53 6.24 3.57
C SER A 93 16.83 5.68 4.81
N THR A 94 15.50 5.77 4.86
CA THR A 94 14.70 5.18 5.94
C THR A 94 14.74 3.66 5.89
N ILE A 95 14.65 3.07 4.69
CA ILE A 95 14.66 1.61 4.51
C ILE A 95 16.00 1.01 4.92
N LEU A 96 17.11 1.62 4.49
CA LEU A 96 18.47 1.14 4.77
C LEU A 96 19.06 1.72 6.07
N LYS A 97 18.30 2.51 6.82
CA LYS A 97 18.72 3.13 8.10
C LYS A 97 20.04 3.91 7.99
N SER A 98 20.20 4.65 6.90
CA SER A 98 21.42 5.40 6.56
C SER A 98 21.08 6.68 5.80
N ASP A 99 21.77 7.77 6.11
CA ASP A 99 21.64 9.04 5.39
C ASP A 99 22.58 9.15 4.18
N PHE A 100 23.43 8.14 3.97
CA PHE A 100 24.44 8.05 2.92
C PHE A 100 25.48 9.18 2.95
N ASN A 101 25.69 9.86 4.08
CA ASN A 101 26.62 10.99 4.17
C ASN A 101 28.08 10.58 4.38
N ASN A 102 28.34 9.40 4.94
CA ASN A 102 29.67 8.96 5.35
C ASN A 102 30.13 7.73 4.56
N ILE A 103 29.71 7.63 3.30
CA ILE A 103 30.12 6.52 2.43
C ILE A 103 31.62 6.62 2.17
N THR A 104 32.35 5.58 2.57
CA THR A 104 33.80 5.49 2.37
C THR A 104 34.19 4.56 1.23
N LYS A 105 33.32 3.58 0.94
CA LYS A 105 33.59 2.53 -0.04
C LYS A 105 32.30 1.92 -0.55
N ILE A 106 32.28 1.62 -1.84
CA ILE A 106 31.20 0.85 -2.48
C ILE A 106 31.82 -0.32 -3.24
N GLU A 107 31.33 -1.54 -3.01
CA GLU A 107 31.67 -2.70 -3.84
C GLU A 107 30.47 -3.03 -4.73
N VAL A 108 30.70 -3.12 -6.04
CA VAL A 108 29.69 -3.54 -7.02
C VAL A 108 30.02 -4.94 -7.47
N LYS A 109 29.11 -5.89 -7.26
CA LYS A 109 29.19 -7.25 -7.80
C LYS A 109 28.18 -7.41 -8.93
N TYR A 110 28.65 -7.61 -10.16
CA TYR A 110 27.80 -7.80 -11.33
C TYR A 110 27.27 -9.23 -11.42
N GLY A 111 25.98 -9.40 -11.68
CA GLY A 111 25.31 -10.71 -11.65
C GLY A 111 25.59 -11.59 -12.86
N ASP A 112 25.89 -10.99 -14.02
CA ASP A 112 26.19 -11.72 -15.26
C ASP A 112 27.53 -12.46 -15.22
N SER A 113 28.54 -11.81 -14.62
CA SER A 113 29.95 -12.22 -14.70
C SER A 113 30.52 -12.56 -13.34
N GLY A 114 29.85 -12.17 -12.25
CA GLY A 114 30.41 -12.23 -10.90
C GLY A 114 31.54 -11.22 -10.65
N LYS A 115 31.90 -10.39 -11.64
CA LYS A 115 32.96 -9.38 -11.52
C LYS A 115 32.64 -8.45 -10.36
N VAL A 116 33.63 -8.22 -9.50
CA VAL A 116 33.55 -7.24 -8.42
C VAL A 116 34.44 -6.05 -8.74
N ILE A 117 33.92 -4.83 -8.62
CA ILE A 117 34.71 -3.60 -8.62
C ILE A 117 34.59 -2.92 -7.26
N LYS A 118 35.67 -2.26 -6.83
CA LYS A 118 35.72 -1.47 -5.60
C LYS A 118 35.85 0.00 -5.97
N ILE A 119 34.95 0.82 -5.45
CA ILE A 119 34.86 2.25 -5.68
C ILE A 119 35.25 2.93 -4.36
N ASN A 120 36.38 3.63 -4.40
CA ASN A 120 36.91 4.41 -3.29
C ASN A 120 37.12 5.89 -3.67
N ASP A 121 36.82 6.27 -4.92
CA ASP A 121 37.01 7.64 -5.37
C ASP A 121 35.85 8.53 -4.94
N ALA A 122 36.18 9.69 -4.38
CA ALA A 122 35.21 10.58 -3.76
C ALA A 122 34.16 11.12 -4.75
N LEU A 123 34.52 11.31 -6.02
CA LEU A 123 33.60 11.81 -7.05
C LEU A 123 32.51 10.79 -7.36
N THR A 124 32.88 9.54 -7.69
CA THR A 124 31.91 8.48 -7.97
C THR A 124 31.09 8.14 -6.73
N ILE A 125 31.69 8.15 -5.54
CA ILE A 125 30.96 7.97 -4.27
C ILE A 125 29.94 9.09 -4.07
N GLY A 126 30.32 10.34 -4.30
CA GLY A 126 29.43 11.50 -4.18
C GLY A 126 28.24 11.43 -5.14
N ASP A 127 28.48 11.04 -6.39
CA ASP A 127 27.44 10.82 -7.40
C ASP A 127 26.45 9.72 -6.97
N ILE A 128 26.97 8.57 -6.51
CA ILE A 128 26.13 7.45 -6.06
C ILE A 128 25.33 7.85 -4.80
N SER A 129 25.98 8.50 -3.82
CA SER A 129 25.31 8.98 -2.60
C SER A 129 24.15 9.91 -2.93
N SER A 130 24.37 10.88 -3.83
CA SER A 130 23.33 11.83 -4.25
C SER A 130 22.14 11.12 -4.87
N LYS A 131 22.38 10.15 -5.77
CA LYS A 131 21.32 9.33 -6.37
C LYS A 131 20.57 8.49 -5.33
N LEU A 132 21.27 7.87 -4.38
CA LEU A 132 20.64 7.06 -3.33
C LEU A 132 19.72 7.88 -2.43
N LYS A 133 20.10 9.13 -2.11
CA LYS A 133 19.32 10.04 -1.26
C LYS A 133 18.00 10.48 -1.89
N GLU A 134 17.94 10.55 -3.22
CA GLU A 134 16.73 10.97 -3.94
C GLU A 134 15.70 9.83 -4.10
N ILE A 135 16.13 8.57 -3.99
CA ILE A 135 15.26 7.42 -4.20
C ILE A 135 14.19 7.34 -3.11
N LYS A 136 12.93 7.25 -3.57
CA LYS A 136 11.77 6.93 -2.76
C LYS A 136 11.06 5.73 -3.37
N LEU A 137 10.69 4.77 -2.53
CA LEU A 137 10.20 3.46 -2.95
C LEU A 137 8.81 3.18 -2.39
N SER A 138 7.99 2.55 -3.22
CA SER A 138 6.69 2.01 -2.84
C SER A 138 6.79 0.49 -2.81
N LYS A 139 6.19 -0.17 -1.81
CA LYS A 139 6.17 -1.63 -1.74
C LYS A 139 5.38 -2.19 -2.93
N LYS A 140 5.84 -3.32 -3.48
CA LYS A 140 5.06 -4.07 -4.47
C LYS A 140 3.82 -4.68 -3.81
N SER A 141 2.69 -4.68 -4.52
CA SER A 141 1.52 -5.44 -4.06
C SER A 141 1.75 -6.94 -4.10
N ASP A 142 2.51 -7.42 -5.09
CA ASP A 142 3.00 -8.80 -5.15
C ASP A 142 4.39 -8.91 -4.52
N GLN A 143 4.50 -9.68 -3.45
CA GLN A 143 5.75 -9.94 -2.73
C GLN A 143 6.47 -11.21 -3.22
N SER A 144 6.08 -11.75 -4.37
CA SER A 144 6.80 -12.84 -5.02
C SER A 144 8.27 -12.45 -5.29
N ARG A 145 9.17 -13.43 -5.12
CA ARG A 145 10.60 -13.20 -5.32
C ARG A 145 10.89 -12.91 -6.78
N SER A 146 11.53 -11.77 -7.04
CA SER A 146 12.12 -11.49 -8.34
C SER A 146 13.44 -12.26 -8.48
N PHE A 147 13.54 -13.05 -9.55
CA PHE A 147 14.76 -13.79 -9.88
C PHE A 147 15.61 -13.01 -10.89
N GLY A 148 16.94 -13.12 -10.74
CA GLY A 148 17.91 -12.46 -11.62
C GLY A 148 18.22 -11.04 -11.18
N TYR A 149 19.50 -10.76 -10.90
CA TYR A 149 19.99 -9.44 -10.53
C TYR A 149 21.06 -9.01 -11.53
N LEU A 150 21.04 -7.72 -11.88
CA LEU A 150 22.08 -7.11 -12.70
C LEU A 150 23.33 -6.84 -11.87
N TYR A 151 23.16 -6.38 -10.63
CA TYR A 151 24.25 -6.12 -9.70
C TYR A 151 23.78 -6.09 -8.24
N TYR A 152 24.74 -6.22 -7.33
CA TYR A 152 24.62 -5.92 -5.91
C TYR A 152 25.61 -4.84 -5.50
N LEU A 153 25.16 -3.88 -4.70
CA LEU A 153 26.01 -2.92 -4.03
C LEU A 153 26.18 -3.32 -2.58
N THR A 154 27.43 -3.40 -2.14
CA THR A 154 27.80 -3.36 -0.73
C THR A 154 28.33 -1.97 -0.43
N ILE A 155 27.64 -1.22 0.41
CA ILE A 155 27.97 0.17 0.75
C ILE A 155 28.50 0.19 2.19
N MET A 156 29.71 0.74 2.37
CA MET A 156 30.29 1.01 3.68
C MET A 156 30.05 2.48 4.02
N ASP A 157 29.12 2.73 4.94
CA ASP A 157 28.71 4.08 5.39
C ASP A 157 29.00 4.24 6.88
N GLY A 158 30.10 4.94 7.21
CA GLY A 158 30.70 4.87 8.53
C GLY A 158 31.00 3.42 8.93
N ASP A 159 30.46 3.00 10.08
CA ASP A 159 30.58 1.62 10.59
C ASP A 159 29.52 0.65 10.01
N ASN A 160 28.53 1.19 9.27
CA ASN A 160 27.43 0.39 8.76
C ASN A 160 27.78 -0.25 7.40
N LYS A 161 27.40 -1.51 7.25
CA LYS A 161 27.46 -2.24 5.98
C LYS A 161 26.05 -2.44 5.44
N LEU A 162 25.74 -1.77 4.33
CA LEU A 162 24.42 -1.79 3.71
C LEU A 162 24.46 -2.59 2.41
N THR A 163 23.34 -3.22 2.06
CA THR A 163 23.19 -3.93 0.79
C THR A 163 22.05 -3.34 -0.01
N TYR A 164 22.33 -2.99 -1.27
CA TYR A 164 21.34 -2.56 -2.24
C TYR A 164 21.38 -3.48 -3.46
N THR A 165 20.20 -3.79 -4.00
CA THR A 165 20.02 -4.72 -5.12
C THR A 165 19.18 -4.03 -6.20
N ASN A 166 19.51 -4.21 -7.48
CA ASN A 166 18.74 -3.58 -8.55
C ASN A 166 17.29 -4.11 -8.63
N THR A 167 17.04 -5.30 -8.09
CA THR A 167 15.70 -5.89 -8.00
C THR A 167 14.86 -5.27 -6.89
N LEU A 168 15.46 -4.40 -6.06
CA LEU A 168 14.84 -3.74 -4.92
C LEU A 168 14.18 -4.72 -3.96
N SER A 169 14.81 -5.88 -3.77
CA SER A 169 14.49 -6.78 -2.67
C SER A 169 15.40 -6.39 -1.50
N LEU A 170 14.83 -5.68 -0.52
CA LEU A 170 15.53 -5.08 0.61
C LEU A 170 14.83 -5.50 1.92
N GLU A 171 15.57 -6.00 2.90
CA GLU A 171 15.03 -6.48 4.18
C GLU A 171 13.80 -7.43 4.01
N ASP A 172 13.87 -8.39 3.09
CA ASP A 172 12.79 -9.33 2.73
C ASP A 172 11.50 -8.69 2.15
N VAL A 173 11.55 -7.40 1.79
CA VAL A 173 10.44 -6.67 1.15
C VAL A 173 10.84 -6.29 -0.28
N ASN A 174 9.91 -6.51 -1.22
CA ASN A 174 10.08 -6.11 -2.61
C ASN A 174 9.44 -4.74 -2.86
N TYR A 175 10.17 -3.87 -3.56
CA TYR A 175 9.73 -2.53 -3.90
C TYR A 175 9.64 -2.32 -5.41
N GLU A 176 8.79 -1.38 -5.82
CA GLU A 176 8.58 -1.01 -7.21
C GLU A 176 9.79 -0.27 -7.79
N LEU A 177 10.09 -0.53 -9.06
CA LEU A 177 11.11 0.22 -9.80
C LEU A 177 10.59 1.64 -10.08
N THR A 178 11.49 2.61 -10.02
CA THR A 178 11.20 4.03 -10.28
C THR A 178 12.14 4.59 -11.35
N PRO A 179 11.85 5.77 -11.93
CA PRO A 179 12.78 6.44 -12.83
C PRO A 179 14.17 6.64 -12.19
N LEU A 180 14.22 7.00 -10.90
CA LEU A 180 15.48 7.23 -10.17
C LEU A 180 16.29 5.94 -9.97
N THR A 181 15.63 4.81 -9.71
CA THR A 181 16.33 3.52 -9.60
C THR A 181 16.88 3.08 -10.95
N ASN A 182 16.13 3.32 -12.04
CA ASN A 182 16.61 3.04 -13.40
C ASN A 182 17.80 3.93 -13.80
N GLU A 183 17.82 5.19 -13.34
CA GLU A 183 18.97 6.08 -13.54
C GLU A 183 20.20 5.60 -12.78
N LEU A 184 20.03 5.16 -11.53
CA LEU A 184 21.10 4.55 -10.75
C LEU A 184 21.61 3.28 -11.45
N ASP A 185 20.73 2.43 -11.94
CA ASP A 185 21.10 1.21 -12.67
C ASP A 185 21.98 1.51 -13.88
N LYS A 186 21.57 2.47 -14.72
CA LYS A 186 22.37 2.91 -15.88
C LYS A 186 23.74 3.43 -15.45
N TYR A 187 23.80 4.21 -14.38
CA TYR A 187 25.05 4.76 -13.86
C TYR A 187 26.00 3.64 -13.39
N ILE A 188 25.51 2.71 -12.55
CA ILE A 188 26.31 1.60 -12.02
C ILE A 188 26.80 0.66 -13.13
N LEU A 189 25.96 0.39 -14.14
CA LEU A 189 26.36 -0.43 -15.28
C LEU A 189 27.44 0.25 -16.14
N ALA A 190 27.39 1.58 -16.30
CA ALA A 190 28.42 2.32 -17.02
C ALA A 190 29.80 2.28 -16.30
N LEU A 191 29.82 2.18 -14.97
CA LEU A 191 31.06 2.07 -14.19
C LEU A 191 31.86 0.80 -14.53
N ARG A 192 31.19 -0.26 -15.04
CA ARG A 192 31.82 -1.53 -15.43
C ARG A 192 33.02 -1.35 -16.36
N TYR A 193 32.92 -0.35 -17.24
CA TYR A 193 33.90 -0.04 -18.29
C TYR A 193 34.83 1.12 -17.93
N LYS A 194 34.49 1.91 -16.91
CA LYS A 194 35.26 3.09 -16.48
C LYS A 194 36.26 2.75 -15.37
N VAL A 195 35.93 1.83 -14.48
CA VAL A 195 36.79 1.45 -13.35
C VAL A 195 37.68 0.29 -13.79
N LYS A 196 39.00 0.53 -13.90
CA LYS A 196 39.98 -0.54 -14.12
C LYS A 196 39.89 -1.52 -12.95
N ALA A 197 39.78 -2.82 -13.26
CA ALA A 197 39.88 -3.85 -12.24
C ALA A 197 41.29 -3.80 -11.64
N ASN A 198 41.37 -3.59 -10.33
CA ASN A 198 42.61 -3.78 -9.56
C ASN A 198 42.66 -5.23 -9.07
#